data_AF-A0A5B7DSH3-F1
#
_entry.id   AF-A0A5B7DSH3-F1
#
_cell.length_a   1.000
_cell.length_b   1.000
_cell.length_c   1.000
_cell.angle_alpha   90.00
_cell.angle_beta   90.00
_cell.angle_gamma   90.00
#
_symmetry.space_group_name_H-M   'P 1'
#
loop_
_entity.id
_entity.type
_entity.pdbx_description
1 polymer ?
#
loop_
_entity_poly.entity_id
_entity_poly.type
_entity_poly.pdbx_seq_one_letter_code
_entity_poly.pdbx_strand_id
1 'polypeptide(L)'
;MEMVQYAYLKGKLQCNCPPACKETVFNPQVTVSKGNQKFFTILQNLKKTVVDDSLCNNYGNNSDPVRLHFYMNSLAYEKIEESPAFTWNTLVCNVGGNLGLFLGMSIVTLVELLEFLIDLLFGCCNCRRNDTMHRGGGGGGGNSPVIGQDGFY
;
A
#
# COMPACT_ATOMS: atom_id res chain seq x y z
N MET A 1 -15.08 16.51 15.42
CA MET A 1 -15.92 15.98 14.32
C MET A 1 -16.74 14.76 14.73
N GLU A 2 -16.36 14.04 15.78
CA GLU A 2 -17.08 12.86 16.28
C GLU A 2 -18.57 13.11 16.60
N MET A 3 -18.93 14.29 17.13
CA MET A 3 -20.32 14.65 17.45
C MET A 3 -21.23 14.73 16.20
N VAL A 4 -20.69 15.18 15.06
CA VAL A 4 -21.46 15.30 13.80
C VAL A 4 -21.61 13.92 13.15
N GLN A 5 -20.54 13.11 13.17
CA GLN A 5 -20.55 11.75 12.65
C GLN A 5 -21.49 10.84 13.45
N TYR A 6 -21.57 11.01 14.77
CA TYR A 6 -22.54 10.34 15.62
C TYR A 6 -23.98 10.70 15.27
N ALA A 7 -24.27 11.98 15.03
CA ALA A 7 -25.60 12.43 14.64
C ALA A 7 -26.03 11.91 13.25
N TYR A 8 -25.07 11.77 12.32
CA TYR A 8 -25.26 11.15 11.00
C TYR A 8 -25.61 9.66 11.11
N LEU A 9 -24.83 8.89 11.88
CA LEU A 9 -25.11 7.47 12.13
C LEU A 9 -26.46 7.23 12.81
N LYS A 10 -26.93 8.18 13.63
CA LYS A 10 -28.25 8.12 14.28
C LYS A 10 -29.40 8.66 13.43
N GLY A 11 -29.15 9.05 12.18
CA GLY A 11 -30.19 9.55 11.26
C GLY A 11 -30.94 10.78 11.78
N LYS A 12 -30.33 11.55 12.69
CA LYS A 12 -30.95 12.75 13.30
C LYS A 12 -30.78 14.00 12.44
N LEU A 13 -30.03 13.92 11.36
CA LEU A 13 -29.89 15.02 10.42
C LEU A 13 -31.09 15.03 9.47
N GLN A 14 -31.82 16.15 9.43
CA GLN A 14 -32.93 16.39 8.50
C GLN A 14 -32.44 16.74 7.07
N CYS A 15 -31.16 16.54 6.78
CA CYS A 15 -30.53 16.89 5.51
C CYS A 15 -29.75 15.72 4.92
N ASN A 16 -29.75 15.63 3.59
CA ASN A 16 -28.99 14.63 2.85
C ASN A 16 -27.51 15.06 2.77
N CYS A 17 -26.71 14.60 3.73
CA CYS A 17 -25.28 14.91 3.81
C CYS A 17 -24.43 13.65 3.56
N PRO A 18 -24.11 13.31 2.31
CA PRO A 18 -23.15 12.25 2.05
C PRO A 18 -21.75 12.63 2.57
N PRO A 19 -20.91 11.66 2.96
CA PRO A 19 -19.54 11.92 3.36
C PRO A 19 -18.75 12.56 2.21
N ALA A 20 -17.87 13.50 2.54
CA ALA A 20 -17.04 14.19 1.55
C ALA A 20 -15.93 13.25 1.04
N CYS A 21 -15.69 13.22 -0.27
CA CYS A 21 -14.60 12.43 -0.86
C CYS A 21 -13.21 13.02 -0.57
N LYS A 22 -13.13 14.31 -0.21
CA LYS A 22 -11.88 14.98 0.13
C LYS A 22 -12.08 15.80 1.39
N GLU A 23 -11.32 15.46 2.41
CA GLU A 23 -11.35 16.15 3.70
C GLU A 23 -9.92 16.41 4.17
N THR A 24 -9.72 17.58 4.79
CA THR A 24 -8.46 17.93 5.46
C THR A 24 -8.73 18.09 6.94
N VAL A 25 -8.29 17.12 7.73
CA VAL A 25 -8.52 17.09 9.17
C VAL A 25 -7.27 17.58 9.91
N PHE A 26 -7.46 18.55 10.81
CA PHE A 26 -6.42 18.98 11.74
C PHE A 26 -6.74 18.43 13.13
N ASN A 27 -5.79 17.75 13.76
CA ASN A 27 -5.95 17.23 15.13
C ASN A 27 -5.18 18.15 16.11
N PRO A 28 -5.82 19.16 16.71
CA PRO A 28 -5.14 20.11 17.58
C PRO A 28 -4.80 19.48 18.94
N GLN A 29 -3.61 19.80 19.46
CA GLN A 29 -3.23 19.50 20.83
C GLN A 29 -3.22 20.79 21.63
N VAL A 30 -4.06 20.89 22.65
CA VAL A 30 -4.24 22.11 23.45
C VAL A 30 -3.58 21.94 24.79
N THR A 31 -2.60 22.80 25.09
CA THR A 31 -1.97 22.89 26.40
C THR A 31 -2.19 24.29 26.97
N VAL A 32 -2.64 24.35 28.22
CA VAL A 32 -2.89 25.62 28.92
C VAL A 32 -1.99 25.69 30.15
N SER A 33 -1.35 26.83 30.34
CA SER A 33 -0.53 27.09 31.52
C SER A 33 -0.85 28.47 32.10
N LYS A 34 -0.79 28.57 33.43
CA LYS A 34 -0.96 29.86 34.12
C LYS A 34 0.33 30.67 33.95
N GLY A 35 0.25 31.73 33.15
CA GLY A 35 1.37 32.64 32.94
C GLY A 35 1.71 33.47 34.17
N ASN A 36 2.98 33.86 34.30
CA ASN A 36 3.40 34.80 35.35
C ASN A 36 2.88 36.20 35.04
N GLN A 37 1.93 36.69 35.84
CA GLN A 37 1.27 37.99 35.66
C GLN A 37 2.27 39.17 35.64
N LYS A 38 3.36 39.09 36.41
CA LYS A 38 4.40 40.15 36.46
C LYS A 38 5.15 40.28 35.12
N PHE A 39 5.43 39.16 34.46
CA PHE A 39 6.09 39.13 33.15
C PHE A 39 5.19 39.70 32.05
N PHE A 40 3.89 39.38 32.08
CA PHE A 40 2.92 39.95 31.16
C PHE A 40 2.75 41.46 31.36
N THR A 41 2.84 41.94 32.60
CA THR A 41 2.76 43.38 32.92
C THR A 41 3.91 44.19 32.32
N ILE A 42 5.11 43.63 32.24
CA ILE A 42 6.25 44.29 31.62
C ILE A 42 6.12 44.30 30.09
N LEU A 43 5.72 43.16 29.50
CA LEU A 43 5.53 43.05 28.06
C LEU A 43 4.40 43.93 27.52
N GLN A 44 3.28 44.08 28.24
CA GLN A 44 2.18 44.95 27.79
C GLN A 44 2.60 46.42 27.77
N ASN A 45 3.42 46.87 28.73
CA ASN A 45 3.92 48.24 28.76
C ASN A 45 4.89 48.53 27.61
N LEU A 46 5.67 47.54 27.17
CA LEU A 46 6.55 47.65 26.00
C LEU A 46 5.80 47.50 24.65
N LYS A 47 4.62 46.87 24.63
CA LYS A 47 3.84 46.68 23.40
C LYS A 47 2.95 47.87 23.07
N LYS A 48 2.55 48.68 24.07
CA LYS A 48 1.86 49.98 23.87
C LYS A 48 2.65 50.95 22.99
N THR A 49 3.96 50.78 22.89
CA THR A 49 4.85 51.59 22.03
C THR A 49 4.92 51.14 20.57
N VAL A 50 4.38 49.97 20.20
CA VAL A 50 4.55 49.38 18.85
C VAL A 50 3.22 49.00 18.17
N VAL A 51 2.14 48.81 18.94
CA VAL A 51 0.81 48.44 18.43
C VAL A 51 -0.20 49.52 18.82
N ASP A 52 -0.96 49.99 17.85
CA ASP A 52 -1.98 51.04 17.99
C ASP A 52 -2.91 50.79 19.19
N ASP A 53 -3.10 51.85 19.97
CA ASP A 53 -3.67 51.87 21.33
C ASP A 53 -5.16 51.44 21.38
N SER A 54 -5.80 51.26 20.22
CA SER A 54 -7.24 51.01 20.06
C SER A 54 -7.71 49.60 20.46
N LEU A 55 -6.83 48.60 20.48
CA LEU A 55 -7.20 47.21 20.80
C LEU A 55 -7.12 46.86 22.30
N CYS A 56 -6.26 47.53 23.06
CA CYS A 56 -5.99 47.19 24.47
C CYS A 56 -6.67 48.13 25.47
N ASN A 57 -7.14 49.30 25.04
CA ASN A 57 -7.59 50.37 25.94
C ASN A 57 -9.11 50.31 26.25
N ASN A 58 -9.89 49.55 25.47
CA ASN A 58 -11.33 49.41 25.68
C ASN A 58 -11.71 48.17 26.53
N TYR A 59 -10.77 47.27 26.79
CA TYR A 59 -11.01 46.08 27.58
C TYR A 59 -10.74 46.40 29.05
N GLY A 60 -11.81 46.50 29.83
CA GLY A 60 -11.80 47.03 31.19
C GLY A 60 -10.72 46.41 32.09
N ASN A 61 -10.22 47.23 33.02
CA ASN A 61 -9.10 47.01 33.95
C ASN A 61 -9.12 45.71 34.82
N ASN A 62 -10.02 44.77 34.57
CA ASN A 62 -10.24 43.53 35.32
C ASN A 62 -10.05 42.25 34.49
N SER A 63 -9.52 42.33 33.28
CA SER A 63 -9.33 41.15 32.43
C SER A 63 -7.94 40.55 32.54
N ASP A 64 -7.85 39.28 32.92
CA ASP A 64 -6.61 38.51 32.85
C ASP A 64 -6.16 38.35 31.37
N PRO A 65 -4.92 38.73 31.03
CA PRO A 65 -4.44 38.58 29.66
C PRO A 65 -4.24 37.10 29.29
N VAL A 66 -4.82 36.67 28.18
CA VAL A 66 -4.64 35.32 27.63
C VAL A 66 -3.70 35.38 26.43
N ARG A 67 -2.67 34.53 26.44
CA ARG A 67 -1.76 34.35 25.31
C ARG A 67 -2.12 33.06 24.57
N LEU A 68 -2.46 33.19 23.29
CA LEU A 68 -2.62 32.05 22.40
C LEU A 68 -1.34 31.87 21.57
N HIS A 69 -0.79 30.68 21.56
CA HIS A 69 0.36 30.32 20.73
C HIS A 69 -0.03 29.16 19.81
N PHE A 70 -0.01 29.38 18.51
CA PHE A 70 -0.36 28.39 17.50
C PHE A 70 0.90 28.00 16.74
N TYR A 71 1.20 26.70 16.72
CA TYR A 71 2.31 26.14 15.96
C TYR A 71 1.95 24.76 15.42
N MET A 72 2.59 24.38 14.31
CA MET A 72 2.46 23.03 13.78
C MET A 72 3.41 22.09 14.52
N ASN A 73 2.92 20.92 14.96
CA ASN A 73 3.73 19.95 15.69
C ASN A 73 4.83 19.32 14.80
N SER A 74 4.54 19.15 13.50
CA SER A 74 5.46 18.62 12.51
C SER A 74 5.13 19.20 11.13
N LEU A 75 6.11 19.24 10.23
CA LEU A 75 5.93 19.61 8.81
C LEU A 75 5.42 18.44 7.97
N ALA A 76 5.42 17.23 8.52
CA ALA A 76 4.85 16.07 7.87
C ALA A 76 3.32 16.12 7.91
N TYR A 77 2.69 15.81 6.78
CA TYR A 77 1.25 15.64 6.66
C TYR A 77 0.95 14.17 6.35
N GLU A 78 -0.17 13.67 6.88
CA GLU A 78 -0.68 12.34 6.57
C GLU A 78 -1.68 12.45 5.43
N LYS A 79 -1.53 11.61 4.41
CA LYS A 79 -2.44 11.52 3.26
C LYS A 79 -3.05 10.13 3.23
N ILE A 80 -4.36 10.06 3.41
CA ILE A 80 -5.12 8.81 3.37
C ILE A 80 -5.95 8.85 2.08
N GLU A 81 -5.71 7.90 1.18
CA GLU A 81 -6.47 7.75 -0.07
C GLU A 81 -7.03 6.33 -0.16
N GLU A 82 -8.33 6.24 -0.44
CA GLU A 82 -8.98 4.97 -0.71
C GLU A 82 -8.89 4.67 -2.20
N SER A 83 -8.34 3.50 -2.54
CA SER A 83 -8.27 3.02 -3.92
C SER A 83 -9.08 1.72 -4.05
N PRO A 84 -9.68 1.44 -5.22
CA PRO A 84 -10.47 0.24 -5.41
C PRO A 84 -9.59 -1.00 -5.28
N ALA A 85 -9.97 -1.93 -4.39
CA ALA A 85 -9.24 -3.18 -4.16
C ALA A 85 -9.21 -4.08 -5.41
N PHE A 86 -10.14 -3.89 -6.34
CA PHE A 86 -10.26 -4.70 -7.54
C PHE A 86 -10.57 -3.83 -8.75
N THR A 87 -9.67 -3.88 -9.73
CA THR A 87 -9.84 -3.18 -11.00
C THR A 87 -10.12 -4.16 -12.12
N TRP A 88 -10.64 -3.66 -13.25
CA TRP A 88 -10.81 -4.46 -14.47
C TRP A 88 -9.49 -5.10 -14.91
N ASN A 89 -8.37 -4.41 -14.72
CA ASN A 89 -7.05 -4.94 -15.00
C ASN A 89 -6.73 -6.13 -14.08
N THR A 90 -6.98 -6.02 -12.77
CA THR A 90 -6.78 -7.12 -11.82
C THR A 90 -7.62 -8.36 -12.16
N LEU A 91 -8.87 -8.15 -12.60
CA LEU A 91 -9.75 -9.20 -13.11
C LEU A 91 -9.11 -9.97 -14.27
N VAL A 92 -8.68 -9.24 -15.29
CA VAL A 92 -8.09 -9.82 -16.50
C VAL A 92 -6.76 -10.49 -16.20
N CYS A 93 -5.93 -9.93 -15.30
CA CYS A 93 -4.68 -10.56 -14.87
C CYS A 93 -4.93 -11.91 -14.20
N ASN A 94 -5.92 -12.01 -13.33
CA ASN A 94 -6.23 -13.26 -12.62
C ASN A 94 -6.80 -14.34 -13.57
N VAL A 95 -7.64 -13.94 -14.52
CA VAL A 95 -8.20 -14.85 -15.53
C VAL A 95 -7.11 -15.27 -16.53
N GLY A 96 -6.34 -14.31 -17.03
CA GLY A 96 -5.27 -14.55 -18.00
C GLY A 96 -4.12 -15.40 -17.46
N GLY A 97 -3.77 -15.27 -16.18
CA GLY A 97 -2.74 -16.11 -15.56
C GLY A 97 -3.13 -17.58 -15.51
N ASN A 98 -4.35 -17.89 -15.08
CA ASN A 98 -4.85 -19.26 -15.03
C ASN A 98 -5.06 -19.84 -16.44
N LEU A 99 -5.67 -19.08 -17.36
CA LEU A 99 -5.86 -19.52 -18.75
C LEU A 99 -4.53 -19.71 -19.48
N GLY A 100 -3.56 -18.82 -19.25
CA GLY A 100 -2.22 -18.92 -19.84
C GLY A 100 -1.49 -20.19 -19.41
N LEU A 101 -1.62 -20.61 -18.15
CA LEU A 101 -1.04 -21.86 -17.67
C LEU A 101 -1.66 -23.08 -18.37
N PHE A 102 -3.00 -23.13 -18.45
CA PHE A 102 -3.69 -24.24 -19.11
C PHE A 102 -3.40 -24.32 -20.61
N LEU A 103 -3.37 -23.17 -21.30
CA LEU A 103 -3.00 -23.12 -22.71
C LEU A 103 -1.52 -23.48 -22.93
N GLY A 104 -0.63 -23.04 -22.03
CA GLY A 104 0.78 -23.41 -22.08
C GLY A 104 1.01 -24.92 -21.99
N MET A 105 0.37 -25.59 -21.03
CA MET A 105 0.43 -27.06 -20.92
C MET A 105 -0.14 -27.75 -22.16
N SER A 106 -1.26 -27.24 -22.69
CA SER A 106 -1.88 -27.78 -23.90
C SER A 106 -0.95 -27.69 -25.13
N ILE A 107 -0.21 -26.58 -25.28
CA ILE A 107 0.72 -26.41 -26.42
C ILE A 107 1.89 -27.38 -26.34
N VAL A 108 2.46 -27.63 -25.15
CA VAL A 108 3.53 -28.62 -24.99
C VAL A 108 3.06 -30.01 -25.42
N THR A 109 1.84 -30.40 -25.02
CA THR A 109 1.26 -31.69 -25.44
C THR A 109 1.02 -31.78 -26.95
N LEU A 110 0.66 -30.66 -27.61
CA LEU A 110 0.50 -30.63 -29.06
C LEU A 110 1.85 -30.79 -29.78
N VAL A 111 2.91 -30.18 -29.26
CA VAL A 111 4.27 -30.36 -29.81
C VAL A 111 4.72 -31.81 -29.71
N GLU A 112 4.52 -32.44 -28.56
CA GLU A 112 4.86 -33.87 -28.36
C GLU A 112 4.06 -34.79 -29.30
N LEU A 113 2.77 -34.49 -29.52
CA LEU A 113 1.95 -35.23 -30.48
C LEU A 113 2.45 -35.07 -31.93
N LEU A 114 2.93 -33.88 -32.30
CA LEU A 114 3.49 -33.63 -33.63
C LEU A 114 4.81 -34.37 -33.83
N GLU A 115 5.69 -34.37 -32.84
CA GLU A 115 6.94 -35.15 -32.87
C GLU A 115 6.64 -36.64 -33.03
N PHE A 116 5.71 -37.17 -32.23
CA PHE A 116 5.27 -38.56 -32.34
C PHE A 116 4.71 -38.91 -33.74
N LEU A 117 3.92 -38.03 -34.34
CA LEU A 117 3.37 -38.26 -35.68
C LEU A 117 4.45 -38.25 -36.77
N ILE A 118 5.43 -37.36 -36.66
CA ILE A 118 6.59 -37.29 -37.56
C ILE A 118 7.38 -38.60 -37.46
N ASP A 119 7.72 -39.02 -36.23
CA ASP A 119 8.44 -40.27 -36.00
C ASP A 119 7.68 -41.49 -36.49
N LEU A 120 6.34 -41.51 -36.35
CA LEU A 120 5.52 -42.59 -36.89
C LEU A 120 5.54 -42.61 -38.43
N LEU A 121 5.39 -41.46 -39.08
CA LEU A 121 5.34 -41.36 -40.55
C LEU A 121 6.70 -41.67 -41.20
N PHE A 122 7.81 -41.19 -40.62
CA PHE A 122 9.17 -41.43 -41.13
C PHE A 122 9.74 -42.78 -40.65
N GLY A 123 9.42 -43.21 -39.43
CA GLY A 123 9.84 -44.49 -38.85
C GLY A 123 9.11 -45.70 -39.46
N CYS A 124 7.81 -45.61 -39.76
CA CYS A 124 7.09 -46.68 -40.47
C CYS A 124 7.55 -46.86 -41.91
N CYS A 125 8.19 -45.87 -42.53
CA CYS A 125 8.83 -46.05 -43.84
C CYS A 125 10.17 -46.80 -43.78
N ASN A 126 10.76 -47.02 -42.59
CA ASN A 126 12.03 -47.77 -42.41
C ASN A 126 11.98 -48.95 -41.43
N CYS A 127 10.88 -49.17 -40.69
CA CYS A 127 10.72 -50.33 -39.81
C CYS A 127 10.01 -51.49 -40.50
N ARG A 128 10.75 -52.18 -41.38
CA ARG A 128 10.75 -53.64 -41.38
C ARG A 128 12.00 -54.09 -40.61
N ARG A 129 11.97 -54.08 -39.27
CA ARG A 129 12.82 -54.94 -38.42
C ARG A 129 12.41 -54.92 -36.93
N ASN A 130 11.80 -56.04 -36.56
CA ASN A 130 11.71 -56.76 -35.28
C ASN A 130 11.43 -56.03 -33.97
N ASP A 131 10.32 -56.48 -33.39
CA ASP A 131 9.93 -56.42 -32.00
C ASP A 131 11.02 -56.96 -31.04
N THR A 132 11.20 -56.28 -29.91
CA THR A 132 11.15 -56.94 -28.60
C THR A 132 11.06 -55.90 -27.49
N MET A 133 9.90 -55.85 -26.84
CA MET A 133 9.76 -55.31 -25.49
C MET A 133 10.49 -56.18 -24.45
N HIS A 134 10.72 -55.58 -23.27
CA HIS A 134 11.27 -56.07 -21.99
C HIS A 134 12.69 -55.53 -21.70
N ARG A 135 13.07 -55.07 -20.50
CA ARG A 135 12.56 -55.23 -19.12
C ARG A 135 13.21 -54.10 -18.30
N GLY A 136 12.59 -53.56 -17.25
CA GLY A 136 12.89 -54.00 -15.88
C GLY A 136 14.18 -53.40 -15.31
N GLY A 137 14.06 -52.65 -14.21
CA GLY A 137 15.18 -51.94 -13.57
C GLY A 137 16.18 -52.81 -12.81
N GLY A 138 17.10 -52.15 -12.10
CA GLY A 138 18.03 -52.74 -11.14
C GLY A 138 19.46 -52.25 -11.35
N GLY A 139 19.97 -51.46 -10.40
CA GLY A 139 21.25 -50.76 -10.50
C GLY A 139 22.50 -51.61 -10.25
N GLY A 140 23.62 -50.89 -10.11
CA GLY A 140 24.85 -51.41 -9.50
C GLY A 140 26.13 -51.12 -10.28
N GLY A 141 26.80 -50.02 -9.90
CA GLY A 141 28.24 -49.95 -9.62
C GLY A 141 29.27 -50.14 -10.75
N GLY A 142 30.13 -49.13 -10.93
CA GLY A 142 31.41 -49.30 -11.63
C GLY A 142 32.12 -47.99 -11.96
N ASN A 143 33.12 -47.65 -11.15
CA ASN A 143 33.99 -46.45 -11.15
C ASN A 143 34.65 -46.11 -12.51
N SER A 144 34.86 -44.86 -12.91
CA SER A 144 35.96 -43.92 -12.54
C SER A 144 35.96 -42.76 -13.58
N PRO A 145 36.77 -41.67 -13.51
CA PRO A 145 37.66 -41.18 -12.46
C PRO A 145 37.38 -39.71 -12.00
N VAL A 146 38.05 -39.34 -10.91
CA VAL A 146 38.07 -38.01 -10.27
C VAL A 146 39.12 -37.11 -10.93
N ILE A 147 38.71 -35.93 -11.39
CA ILE A 147 39.51 -34.71 -11.59
C ILE A 147 38.49 -33.55 -11.54
N GLY A 148 38.56 -32.48 -10.77
CA GLY A 148 39.48 -31.93 -9.79
C GLY A 148 38.73 -30.71 -9.21
N GLN A 149 38.95 -30.43 -7.93
CA GLN A 149 38.40 -29.28 -7.23
C GLN A 149 39.01 -27.99 -7.76
N ASP A 150 38.19 -26.95 -7.87
CA ASP A 150 38.43 -25.51 -7.62
C ASP A 150 37.00 -24.92 -7.61
N GLY A 151 36.49 -24.11 -6.69
CA GLY A 151 36.99 -23.32 -5.59
C GLY A 151 35.84 -22.36 -5.24
N PHE A 152 35.66 -22.10 -3.96
CA PHE A 152 34.58 -21.40 -3.28
C PHE A 152 34.57 -19.87 -3.58
N TYR A 153 33.41 -19.29 -3.90
CA TYR A 153 32.82 -18.06 -3.31
C TYR A 153 31.47 -17.74 -3.95
#